data_AF-A0A8T5KUJ0-F1
#
_entry.id   AF-A0A8T5KUJ0-F1
#
_cell.length_a   1.000
_cell.length_b   1.000
_cell.length_c   1.000
_cell.angle_alpha   90.00
_cell.angle_beta   90.00
_cell.angle_gamma   90.00
#
_symmetry.space_group_name_H-M   'P 1'
#
loop_
_entity.id
_entity.type
_entity.pdbx_description
1 polymer ?
#
loop_
_entity_poly.entity_id
_entity_poly.type
_entity_poly.pdbx_seq_one_letter_code
_entity_poly.pdbx_strand_id
1 'polypeptide(L)' 'MKGEEYEIKFWKEWLKGNLLEKHKLVKKLPLFKTCLKMKDTKAWKDSFDTLINGYFEDLESAVYTKVRIENKKEKSHKKK' A
#
# COMPACT_ATOMS: atom_id res chain seq x y z
N MET A 1 15.11 -3.35 -4.42
CA MET A 1 14.72 -4.77 -4.26
C MET A 1 13.90 -5.10 -3.00
N LYS A 2 14.18 -4.60 -1.78
CA LYS A 2 13.35 -4.98 -0.59
C LYS A 2 11.99 -4.26 -0.46
N GLY A 3 11.84 -3.05 -0.97
CA GLY A 3 10.56 -2.32 -0.92
C GLY A 3 9.54 -2.82 -1.94
N GLU A 4 10.00 -3.31 -3.09
CA GLU A 4 9.14 -3.51 -4.26
C GLU A 4 8.21 -4.72 -4.15
N GLU A 5 8.70 -5.82 -3.57
CA GLU A 5 7.90 -7.02 -3.24
C GLU A 5 6.90 -6.77 -2.10
N TYR A 6 7.24 -5.87 -1.17
CA TYR A 6 6.40 -5.57 -0.02
C TYR A 6 5.07 -4.96 -0.46
N GLU A 7 5.08 -4.04 -1.43
CA GLU A 7 3.89 -3.31 -1.89
C GLU A 7 2.90 -4.25 -2.61
N ILE A 8 3.41 -5.13 -3.48
CA ILE A 8 2.58 -6.12 -4.19
C ILE A 8 2.03 -7.17 -3.22
N LYS A 9 2.85 -7.63 -2.27
CA LYS A 9 2.43 -8.59 -1.25
C LYS A 9 1.37 -7.98 -0.33
N PHE A 10 1.57 -6.74 0.10
CA PHE A 10 0.61 -5.98 0.89
C PHE A 10 -0.75 -5.89 0.18
N TRP A 11 -0.78 -5.50 -1.09
CA TRP A 11 -2.04 -5.43 -1.86
C TRP A 11 -2.70 -6.79 -2.06
N LYS A 12 -1.93 -7.87 -2.28
CA LYS A 12 -2.48 -9.23 -2.35
C LYS A 12 -3.14 -9.66 -1.04
N GLU A 13 -2.49 -9.38 0.09
CA GLU A 13 -3.04 -9.68 1.42
C GLU A 13 -4.23 -8.76 1.75
N TRP A 14 -4.19 -7.49 1.35
CA TRP A 14 -5.28 -6.52 1.51
C TRP A 14 -6.54 -6.92 0.76
N LEU A 15 -6.42 -7.33 -0.50
CA LEU A 15 -7.56 -7.74 -1.34
C LEU A 15 -8.17 -9.06 -0.88
N LYS A 16 -7.36 -10.00 -0.36
CA LYS A 16 -7.81 -11.31 0.12
C LYS A 16 -8.27 -11.30 1.59
N GLY A 17 -7.81 -10.32 2.36
CA GLY A 17 -8.06 -10.24 3.80
C GLY A 17 -9.51 -9.85 4.13
N ASN A 18 -10.05 -10.46 5.18
CA ASN A 18 -11.28 -9.99 5.80
C ASN A 18 -11.04 -8.68 6.58
N LEU A 19 -12.11 -8.07 7.12
CA LEU A 19 -12.02 -6.79 7.84
C LEU A 19 -10.99 -6.81 8.99
N LEU A 20 -10.89 -7.94 9.70
CA LEU A 20 -9.94 -8.11 10.82
C LEU A 20 -8.48 -8.17 10.31
N GLU A 21 -8.25 -8.89 9.22
CA GLU A 21 -6.94 -9.02 8.58
C GLU A 21 -6.46 -7.67 8.03
N LYS A 22 -7.36 -6.94 7.36
CA LYS A 22 -7.12 -5.57 6.89
C LYS A 22 -6.71 -4.66 8.03
N HIS A 23 -7.43 -4.70 9.15
CA HIS A 23 -7.09 -3.88 10.32
C HIS A 23 -5.72 -4.25 10.92
N LYS A 24 -5.35 -5.54 10.93
CA LYS A 24 -4.00 -5.98 11.34
C LYS A 24 -2.91 -5.53 10.37
N LEU A 25 -3.19 -5.51 9.06
CA LEU A 25 -2.29 -5.02 8.02
C LEU A 25 -2.03 -3.51 8.18
N VAL A 26 -3.07 -2.68 8.32
CA VAL A 26 -2.92 -1.23 8.55
C VAL A 26 -2.09 -0.97 9.81
N LYS A 27 -2.32 -1.71 10.90
CA LYS A 27 -1.55 -1.57 12.14
C LYS A 27 -0.06 -1.84 12.00
N LYS A 28 0.35 -2.64 11.01
CA LYS A 28 1.76 -2.92 10.72
C LYS A 28 2.43 -1.82 9.89
N LEU A 29 1.66 -0.92 9.29
CA LEU A 29 2.21 0.16 8.47
C LEU A 29 3.05 1.12 9.33
N PRO A 30 4.23 1.55 8.84
CA PRO A 30 5.07 2.51 9.56
C PRO A 30 4.34 3.85 9.75
N LEU A 31 3.54 4.27 8.77
CA LEU A 31 2.68 5.45 8.86
C LEU A 31 1.69 5.37 10.02
N PHE A 32 1.11 4.20 10.28
CA PHE A 32 0.17 4.01 11.40
C PHE A 32 0.84 4.24 12.76
N LYS A 33 2.08 3.77 12.93
CA LYS A 33 2.86 4.03 14.16
C LYS A 33 3.18 5.51 14.34
N THR A 34 3.52 6.20 13.25
CA THR A 34 3.79 7.66 13.28
C THR A 34 2.51 8.43 13.60
N CYS A 35 1.38 8.03 13.02
CA CYS A 35 0.09 8.63 13.31
C CYS A 35 -0.35 8.41 14.76
N LEU A 36 -0.17 7.21 15.33
CA LEU A 36 -0.50 6.94 16.73
C LEU A 36 0.21 7.89 17.71
N LYS A 37 1.41 8.36 17.38
CA LYS A 37 2.14 9.34 18.21
C LYS A 37 1.54 10.75 18.16
N MET A 38 0.74 11.07 17.14
CA MET A 38 0.10 12.38 16.96
C MET A 38 -1.36 12.42 17.43
N LYS A 39 -1.84 11.34 18.05
CA LYS A 39 -3.26 11.12 18.43
C LYS A 39 -3.87 12.20 19.34
N ASP A 40 -3.04 12.99 20.02
CA ASP A 40 -3.47 14.00 20.98
C ASP A 40 -4.04 15.29 20.36
N THR A 41 -4.02 15.43 19.03
CA THR A 41 -4.55 16.64 18.36
C THR A 41 -5.99 16.42 17.89
N LYS A 42 -6.88 17.40 18.13
CA LYS A 42 -8.27 17.36 17.66
C LYS A 42 -8.39 17.24 16.11
N ALA A 43 -7.36 17.72 15.40
CA ALA A 43 -7.20 17.62 13.95
C ALA A 43 -6.60 16.29 13.47
N TRP A 44 -6.22 15.40 14.40
CA TRP A 44 -5.56 14.13 14.10
C TRP A 44 -6.37 13.25 13.18
N LYS A 45 -7.69 13.18 13.39
CA LYS A 45 -8.55 12.25 12.67
C LYS A 45 -8.68 12.62 11.18
N ASP A 46 -8.91 13.89 10.87
CA ASP A 46 -8.95 14.40 9.49
C ASP A 46 -7.60 14.28 8.79
N SER A 47 -6.51 14.61 9.51
CA SER A 47 -5.15 14.48 8.98
C SER A 47 -4.78 13.01 8.74
N PHE A 48 -5.22 12.11 9.61
CA PHE A 48 -5.01 10.67 9.50
C PHE A 48 -5.72 10.09 8.29
N ASP A 49 -6.98 10.45 8.08
CA ASP A 49 -7.76 9.95 6.94
C ASP A 49 -7.10 10.37 5.61
N THR A 50 -6.72 11.65 5.51
CA THR A 50 -6.02 12.20 4.35
C THR A 50 -4.68 11.52 4.10
N LEU A 51 -3.87 11.32 5.15
CA LEU A 51 -2.56 10.66 5.05
C LEU A 51 -2.66 9.18 4.66
N ILE A 52 -3.63 8.47 5.23
CA ILE A 52 -3.85 7.05 4.92
C ILE A 52 -4.34 6.92 3.48
N ASN A 53 -5.32 7.72 3.05
CA ASN A 53 -5.82 7.68 1.68
C ASN A 53 -4.69 7.95 0.67
N GLY A 54 -3.90 9.01 0.87
CA GLY A 54 -2.77 9.31 0.00
C GLY A 54 -1.72 8.18 -0.04
N TYR A 55 -1.44 7.56 1.10
CA TYR A 55 -0.52 6.40 1.13
C TYR A 55 -1.04 5.19 0.37
N PHE A 56 -2.36 4.92 0.44
CA PHE A 56 -2.98 3.86 -0.34
C PHE A 56 -2.99 4.16 -1.84
N GLU A 57 -3.23 5.42 -2.23
CA GLU A 57 -3.15 5.86 -3.63
C GLU A 57 -1.74 5.71 -4.21
N ASP A 58 -0.71 6.12 -3.46
CA ASP A 58 0.70 5.95 -3.85
C ASP A 58 1.06 4.46 -4.00
N LEU A 59 0.65 3.63 -3.03
CA LEU A 59 0.85 2.19 -3.07
C LEU A 59 0.15 1.54 -4.28
N GLU A 60 -1.09 1.95 -4.57
CA GLU A 60 -1.84 1.45 -5.71
C GLU A 60 -1.14 1.82 -7.03
N SER A 61 -0.75 3.08 -7.18
CA SER A 61 -0.02 3.59 -8.35
C SER A 61 1.31 2.87 -8.57
N ALA A 62 2.05 2.60 -7.49
CA ALA A 62 3.30 1.85 -7.54
C ALA A 62 3.09 0.40 -8.00
N VAL A 63 2.03 -0.27 -7.52
CA VAL A 63 1.68 -1.63 -7.96
C VAL A 63 1.25 -1.63 -9.42
N TYR A 64 0.40 -0.71 -9.87
CA TYR A 64 -0.01 -0.61 -11.27
C TYR A 64 1.18 -0.38 -12.20
N THR A 65 2.09 0.53 -11.82
CA THR A 65 3.30 0.82 -12.61
C THR A 65 4.16 -0.43 -12.76
N LYS A 66 4.36 -1.20 -11.68
CA LYS A 66 5.14 -2.45 -11.71
C LYS A 66 4.48 -3.52 -12.57
N VAL A 67 3.20 -3.81 -12.36
CA VAL A 67 2.45 -4.80 -13.14
C VAL A 67 2.44 -4.43 -14.62
N ARG A 68 2.35 -3.13 -14.96
CA ARG A 68 2.43 -2.64 -16.33
C ARG A 68 3.82 -2.85 -16.95
N ILE A 69 4.90 -2.61 -16.18
CA ILE A 69 6.29 -2.84 -16.63
C ILE A 69 6.54 -4.34 -16.84
N GLU A 70 6.11 -5.20 -15.92
CA GLU A 70 6.25 -6.66 -16.04
C GLU A 70 5.49 -7.21 -17.27
N ASN A 71 4.25 -6.79 -17.47
CA ASN A 71 3.47 -7.15 -18.67
C ASN A 71 4.12 -6.68 -19.96
N LYS A 72 4.78 -5.51 -19.96
CA LYS A 72 5.49 -4.99 -21.13
C LYS A 72 6.75 -5.81 -21.42
N LYS A 73 7.47 -6.28 -20.40
CA LYS A 73 8.64 -7.16 -20.55
C LYS A 73 8.26 -8.56 -21.04
N GLU A 74 7.14 -9.12 -20.57
CA GLU A 74 6.65 -10.44 -21.01
C GLU A 74 6.22 -10.43 -22.49
N LYS A 75 5.53 -9.38 -22.93
CA LYS A 75 5.14 -9.21 -24.34
C LYS A 75 6.32 -9.06 -25.30
N SER A 76 7.43 -8.49 -24.84
CA SER A 76 8.66 -8.38 -25.64
C SER A 76 9.43 -9.70 -25.76
N HIS A 77 9.27 -10.63 -24.81
CA HIS A 77 9.92 -11.95 -24.85
C HIS A 77 9.14 -12.98 -25.68
N LYS A 78 7.81 -12.84 -25.81
CA LYS A 78 6.98 -13.69 -26.68
C LYS A 78 7.07 -13.36 -28.18
N LYS A 79 7.89 -12.38 -28.57
CA LYS A 79 8.03 -11.89 -29.96
C LYS A 79 9.36 -12.25 -30.63
N LYS A 80 10.12 -13.19 -30.09
CA LYS A 80 11.38 -13.68 -30.67
C LYS A 80 11.28 -15.16 -30.99
#